data_AF-A0A6L4YKX8-F1
#
_entry.id   AF-A0A6L4YKX8-F1
#
_cell.length_a   1.000
_cell.length_b   1.000
_cell.length_c   1.000
_cell.angle_alpha   90.00
_cell.angle_beta   90.00
_cell.angle_gamma   90.00
#
_symmetry.space_group_name_H-M   'P 1'
#
loop_
_entity.id
_entity.type
_entity.pdbx_description
1 polymer ?
#
loop_
_entity_poly.entity_id
_entity_poly.type
_entity_poly.pdbx_seq_one_letter_code
_entity_poly.pdbx_strand_id
1 'polypeptide(L)'
;MTDVDDLLSAAEKLSAASSRLADPEFIGLLDRVRSVIDRFKMASSGSWLGYHANVYYTDFAPPVPGDHFSQEWGLMHGKSGWREYDEGVVVAAIMKEAGDPDLVGILASAKPTVEVFEQTQPVVISRLTRAAATRKDDNFIKDLVDKAGRIKLLDEEDLLNQWAPRGQVMTRDMAALNAGRRPPPHASVAAKVGVAELPYLACKELGKLAAQAADHLSYEAKREHSAARIGSRIFIGHGQSPLWKNLKDFVQDRLRLPWDEFNRVPVAGVTNIARLAEMMDNAAIAFLVMTGEDEQSDGALRARENVVHEAGLFQGRLGFERAIILLEEGCTEFSNINGLGQIRFPKGNIGTIFEELRRVLEREGILEAPAPVK
;
A
#
# COMPACT_ATOMS: atom_id res chain seq x y z
N MET A 1 -0.15 -19.92 -7.78
CA MET A 1 -0.36 -18.87 -6.77
C MET A 1 0.80 -17.90 -6.87
N THR A 2 0.49 -16.66 -7.21
CA THR A 2 1.49 -15.58 -7.32
C THR A 2 1.82 -15.03 -5.92
N ASP A 3 2.92 -14.30 -5.78
CA ASP A 3 3.23 -13.56 -4.53
C ASP A 3 2.06 -12.68 -4.08
N VAL A 4 1.36 -12.08 -5.05
CA VAL A 4 0.19 -11.22 -4.83
C VAL A 4 -0.96 -12.00 -4.21
N ASP A 5 -1.33 -13.16 -4.77
CA ASP A 5 -2.44 -13.97 -4.26
C ASP A 5 -2.20 -14.40 -2.81
N ASP A 6 -0.96 -14.79 -2.49
CA ASP A 6 -0.57 -15.22 -1.15
C ASP A 6 -0.62 -14.06 -0.15
N LEU A 7 -0.20 -12.86 -0.57
CA LEU A 7 -0.26 -11.64 0.26
C LEU A 7 -1.70 -11.17 0.47
N LEU A 8 -2.57 -11.24 -0.55
CA LEU A 8 -4.00 -10.92 -0.41
C LEU A 8 -4.70 -11.90 0.53
N SER A 9 -4.47 -13.20 0.35
CA SER A 9 -5.04 -14.22 1.24
C SER A 9 -4.54 -14.06 2.69
N ALA A 10 -3.26 -13.72 2.88
CA ALA A 10 -2.73 -13.38 4.19
C ALA A 10 -3.41 -12.14 4.79
N ALA A 11 -3.58 -11.07 4.00
CA ALA A 11 -4.23 -9.84 4.44
C ALA A 11 -5.69 -10.08 4.86
N GLU A 12 -6.45 -10.86 4.11
CA GLU A 12 -7.84 -11.23 4.45
C GLU A 12 -7.91 -12.02 5.76
N LYS A 13 -7.06 -13.04 5.93
CA LYS A 13 -7.00 -13.85 7.15
C LYS A 13 -6.66 -12.99 8.38
N LEU A 14 -5.66 -12.12 8.26
CA LEU A 14 -5.22 -11.23 9.33
C LEU A 14 -6.27 -10.16 9.66
N SER A 15 -6.97 -9.64 8.63
CA SER A 15 -8.08 -8.71 8.81
C SER A 15 -9.24 -9.38 9.58
N ALA A 16 -9.64 -10.59 9.18
CA ALA A 16 -10.66 -11.36 9.87
C ALA A 16 -10.27 -11.65 11.33
N ALA A 17 -9.02 -12.05 11.58
CA ALA A 17 -8.51 -12.32 12.92
C ALA A 17 -8.47 -11.06 13.81
N SER A 18 -8.28 -9.87 13.24
CA SER A 18 -8.28 -8.60 13.99
C SER A 18 -9.67 -7.97 14.18
N SER A 19 -10.74 -8.61 13.70
CA SER A 19 -12.12 -8.08 13.74
C SER A 19 -12.63 -7.74 15.15
N ARG A 20 -12.08 -8.38 16.19
CA ARG A 20 -12.39 -8.09 17.60
C ARG A 20 -12.14 -6.62 17.98
N LEU A 21 -11.20 -5.94 17.30
CA LEU A 21 -10.93 -4.51 17.51
C LEU A 21 -12.04 -3.59 17.00
N ALA A 22 -13.03 -4.12 16.28
CA ALA A 22 -14.22 -3.37 15.86
C ALA A 22 -15.43 -3.61 16.79
N ASP A 23 -15.32 -4.51 17.77
CA ASP A 23 -16.39 -4.82 18.71
C ASP A 23 -16.45 -3.74 19.82
N PRO A 24 -17.53 -2.94 19.90
CA PRO A 24 -17.66 -1.89 20.92
C PRO A 24 -17.70 -2.42 22.34
N GLU A 25 -18.21 -3.65 22.56
CA GLU A 25 -18.24 -4.24 23.90
C GLU A 25 -16.83 -4.59 24.38
N PHE A 26 -16.01 -5.15 23.47
CA PHE A 26 -14.62 -5.47 23.75
C PHE A 26 -13.79 -4.21 24.01
N ILE A 27 -13.89 -3.20 23.15
CA ILE A 27 -13.20 -1.92 23.33
C ILE A 27 -13.63 -1.26 24.65
N GLY A 28 -14.94 -1.16 24.89
CA GLY A 28 -15.47 -0.58 26.11
C GLY A 28 -15.03 -1.33 27.37
N LEU A 29 -14.87 -2.65 27.30
CA LEU A 29 -14.32 -3.45 28.38
C LEU A 29 -12.86 -3.10 28.67
N LEU A 30 -12.01 -3.07 27.64
CA LEU A 30 -10.59 -2.71 27.79
C LEU A 30 -10.43 -1.29 28.33
N ASP A 31 -11.20 -0.32 27.82
CA ASP A 31 -11.15 1.07 28.23
C ASP A 31 -11.57 1.25 29.70
N ARG A 32 -12.61 0.53 30.15
CA ARG A 32 -13.00 0.53 31.57
C ARG A 32 -11.85 0.04 32.45
N VAL A 33 -11.25 -1.11 32.13
CA VAL A 33 -10.15 -1.67 32.94
C VAL A 33 -8.94 -0.72 32.94
N ARG A 34 -8.56 -0.17 31.79
CA ARG A 34 -7.48 0.82 31.66
C ARG A 34 -7.72 2.07 32.51
N SER A 35 -8.94 2.61 32.49
CA SER A 35 -9.29 3.80 33.28
C SER A 35 -9.18 3.57 34.80
N VAL A 36 -9.46 2.35 35.27
CA VAL A 36 -9.27 1.96 36.67
C VAL A 36 -7.78 1.83 36.98
N ILE A 37 -7.04 1.11 36.14
CA ILE A 37 -5.58 0.96 36.27
C ILE A 37 -4.89 2.33 36.35
N ASP A 38 -5.25 3.28 35.51
CA ASP A 38 -4.66 4.62 35.51
C ASP A 38 -4.89 5.36 36.82
N ARG A 39 -6.07 5.21 37.44
CA ARG A 39 -6.34 5.77 38.77
C ARG A 39 -5.49 5.12 39.86
N PHE A 40 -5.34 3.80 39.83
CA PHE A 40 -4.45 3.09 40.76
C PHE A 40 -2.98 3.46 40.55
N LYS A 41 -2.57 3.69 39.30
CA LYS A 41 -1.25 4.21 38.96
C LYS A 41 -1.02 5.60 39.55
N MET A 42 -2.03 6.48 39.54
CA MET A 42 -1.95 7.81 40.17
C MET A 42 -1.86 7.73 41.71
N ALA A 43 -2.45 6.70 42.32
CA ALA A 43 -2.36 6.45 43.76
C ALA A 43 -1.09 5.67 44.16
N SER A 44 -0.29 5.20 43.20
CA SER A 44 0.90 4.39 43.46
C SER A 44 2.11 5.25 43.85
N SER A 45 3.02 4.66 44.62
CA SER A 45 4.35 5.22 44.93
C SER A 45 5.20 5.49 43.68
N GLY A 46 4.83 4.88 42.54
CA GLY A 46 5.57 4.91 41.28
C GLY A 46 6.87 4.09 41.31
N SER A 47 7.20 3.45 42.43
CA SER A 47 8.41 2.64 42.59
C SER A 47 8.17 1.21 42.13
N TRP A 48 9.20 0.58 41.56
CA TRP A 48 9.23 -0.85 41.20
C TRP A 48 10.14 -1.64 42.14
N LEU A 49 10.49 -1.07 43.30
CA LEU A 49 11.51 -1.63 44.18
C LEU A 49 10.88 -2.29 45.40
N GLY A 50 11.06 -3.60 45.55
CA GLY A 50 10.67 -4.36 46.72
C GLY A 50 9.24 -4.03 47.18
N TYR A 51 9.07 -3.81 48.48
CA TYR A 51 7.77 -3.46 49.04
C TYR A 51 7.19 -2.14 48.50
N HIS A 52 8.02 -1.20 48.02
CA HIS A 52 7.54 0.08 47.48
C HIS A 52 6.61 -0.12 46.28
N ALA A 53 6.78 -1.19 45.49
CA ALA A 53 5.89 -1.54 44.39
C ALA A 53 4.43 -1.78 44.83
N ASN A 54 4.26 -2.12 46.11
CA ASN A 54 2.97 -2.34 46.74
C ASN A 54 2.50 -1.17 47.60
N VAL A 55 3.20 -0.04 47.56
CA VAL A 55 2.82 1.17 48.30
C VAL A 55 1.87 2.00 47.46
N TYR A 56 0.69 2.24 48.02
CA TYR A 56 -0.34 3.10 47.46
C TYR A 56 -0.79 4.12 48.52
N TYR A 57 -1.35 5.22 48.07
CA TYR A 57 -2.03 6.15 48.94
C TYR A 57 -3.27 5.50 49.55
N THR A 58 -3.65 5.97 50.73
CA THR A 58 -4.76 5.41 51.51
C THR A 58 -6.05 5.38 50.66
N ASP A 59 -6.73 4.24 50.71
CA ASP A 59 -7.95 3.93 49.95
C ASP A 59 -7.81 4.07 48.42
N PHE A 60 -6.57 3.97 47.90
CA PHE A 60 -6.25 4.15 46.49
C PHE A 60 -6.66 5.53 45.93
N ALA A 61 -6.77 6.53 46.81
CA ALA A 61 -7.03 7.91 46.40
C ALA A 61 -5.77 8.56 45.79
N PRO A 62 -5.89 9.60 44.97
CA PRO A 62 -4.73 10.39 44.57
C PRO A 62 -4.11 11.09 45.80
N PRO A 63 -2.77 11.20 45.87
CA PRO A 63 -2.11 11.89 46.97
C PRO A 63 -2.49 13.38 47.01
N VAL A 64 -2.63 13.93 48.21
CA VAL A 64 -2.88 15.37 48.37
C VAL A 64 -1.66 16.19 47.95
N PRO A 65 -1.82 17.42 47.44
CA PRO A 65 -0.69 18.26 47.05
C PRO A 65 0.35 18.39 48.18
N GLY A 66 1.61 18.09 47.86
CA GLY A 66 2.73 18.14 48.81
C GLY A 66 3.00 16.84 49.57
N ASP A 67 2.09 15.85 49.52
CA ASP A 67 2.32 14.52 50.11
C ASP A 67 2.88 13.57 49.03
N HIS A 68 4.21 13.49 48.93
CA HIS A 68 4.90 12.68 47.94
C HIS A 68 5.55 11.45 48.58
N PHE A 69 5.44 10.30 47.92
CA PHE A 69 6.21 9.12 48.33
C PHE A 69 7.70 9.33 48.08
N SER A 70 8.51 9.13 49.12
CA SER A 70 9.97 9.20 49.02
C SER A 70 10.54 7.83 48.72
N GLN A 71 10.99 7.60 47.48
CA GLN A 71 11.67 6.34 47.11
C GLN A 71 13.04 6.18 47.80
N GLU A 72 13.64 7.28 48.28
CA GLU A 72 14.88 7.24 49.05
C GLU A 72 14.68 6.66 50.45
N TRP A 73 13.55 7.00 51.09
CA TRP A 73 13.30 6.71 52.50
C TRP A 73 12.16 5.70 52.75
N GLY A 74 11.41 5.35 51.71
CA GLY A 74 10.27 4.44 51.82
C GLY A 74 9.24 4.92 52.85
N LEU A 75 8.78 4.00 53.70
CA LEU A 75 7.87 4.27 54.81
C LEU A 75 8.59 4.53 56.15
N MET A 76 9.91 4.76 56.16
CA MET A 76 10.70 4.89 57.39
C MET A 76 10.44 6.18 58.18
N HIS A 77 9.79 7.19 57.57
CA HIS A 77 9.62 8.52 58.18
C HIS A 77 8.17 9.04 58.12
N GLY A 78 7.65 9.44 59.29
CA GLY A 78 6.49 10.34 59.44
C GLY A 78 5.09 9.72 59.35
N LYS A 79 4.07 10.57 59.61
CA LYS A 79 2.66 10.31 59.28
C LYS A 79 2.44 10.74 57.83
N SER A 80 2.17 9.80 56.94
CA SER A 80 1.82 10.07 55.55
C SER A 80 0.57 9.28 55.16
N GLY A 81 -0.08 9.65 54.05
CA GLY A 81 -1.19 8.87 53.50
C GLY A 81 -0.75 7.56 52.84
N TRP A 82 0.55 7.28 52.74
CA TRP A 82 1.10 6.13 52.02
C TRP A 82 1.11 4.87 52.89
N ARG A 83 0.66 3.75 52.33
CA ARG A 83 0.61 2.45 53.02
C ARG A 83 0.98 1.33 52.07
N GLU A 84 1.63 0.31 52.61
CA GLU A 84 1.83 -0.95 51.88
C GLU A 84 0.51 -1.73 51.86
N TYR A 85 0.16 -2.26 50.69
CA TYR A 85 -0.98 -3.13 50.47
C TYR A 85 -0.51 -4.53 50.08
N ASP A 86 -1.27 -5.55 50.48
CA ASP A 86 -1.11 -6.87 49.88
C ASP A 86 -1.45 -6.83 48.38
N GLU A 87 -0.68 -7.54 47.57
CA GLU A 87 -0.86 -7.57 46.11
C GLU A 87 -2.27 -8.03 45.72
N GLY A 88 -2.79 -9.08 46.39
CA GLY A 88 -4.12 -9.61 46.14
C GLY A 88 -5.21 -8.60 46.46
N VAL A 89 -5.02 -7.76 47.48
CA VAL A 89 -5.97 -6.68 47.81
C VAL A 89 -6.00 -5.61 46.72
N VAL A 90 -4.85 -5.20 46.18
CA VAL A 90 -4.80 -4.20 45.10
C VAL A 90 -5.43 -4.76 43.83
N VAL A 91 -5.08 -6.00 43.45
CA VAL A 91 -5.66 -6.66 42.27
C VAL A 91 -7.17 -6.81 42.42
N ALA A 92 -7.65 -7.30 43.57
CA ALA A 92 -9.08 -7.44 43.82
C ALA A 92 -9.83 -6.10 43.77
N ALA A 93 -9.21 -5.02 44.27
CA ALA A 93 -9.80 -3.68 44.20
C ALA A 93 -9.91 -3.16 42.76
N ILE A 94 -8.86 -3.34 41.95
CA ILE A 94 -8.89 -3.00 40.51
C ILE A 94 -9.99 -3.77 39.79
N MET A 95 -10.06 -5.09 40.01
CA MET A 95 -11.05 -5.95 39.34
C MET A 95 -12.46 -5.56 39.72
N LYS A 96 -12.73 -5.37 41.02
CA LYS A 96 -14.03 -4.94 41.52
C LYS A 96 -14.46 -3.59 40.95
N GLU A 97 -13.57 -2.62 40.91
CA GLU A 97 -13.89 -1.29 40.39
C GLU A 97 -14.04 -1.26 38.86
N ALA A 98 -13.39 -2.19 38.15
CA ALA A 98 -13.58 -2.41 36.73
C ALA A 98 -14.86 -3.20 36.38
N GLY A 99 -15.63 -3.64 37.38
CA GLY A 99 -16.85 -4.44 37.20
C GLY A 99 -16.61 -5.93 37.06
N ASP A 100 -15.57 -6.45 37.72
CA ASP A 100 -15.16 -7.86 37.77
C ASP A 100 -15.05 -8.52 36.37
N PRO A 101 -14.21 -7.97 35.48
CA PRO A 101 -14.03 -8.49 34.14
C PRO A 101 -13.38 -9.88 34.17
N ASP A 102 -13.86 -10.80 33.32
CA ASP A 102 -13.25 -12.11 33.12
C ASP A 102 -11.97 -12.00 32.27
N LEU A 103 -10.87 -11.53 32.87
CA LEU A 103 -9.58 -11.42 32.19
C LEU A 103 -9.05 -12.76 31.68
N VAL A 104 -9.39 -13.88 32.36
CA VAL A 104 -8.98 -15.22 31.95
C VAL A 104 -9.67 -15.60 30.64
N GLY A 105 -10.98 -15.36 30.54
CA GLY A 105 -11.75 -15.55 29.31
C GLY A 105 -11.27 -14.66 28.16
N ILE A 106 -10.95 -13.39 28.43
CA ILE A 106 -10.41 -12.47 27.42
C ILE A 106 -9.07 -13.00 26.88
N LEU A 107 -8.13 -13.38 27.76
CA LEU A 107 -6.85 -13.95 27.33
C LEU A 107 -7.03 -15.26 26.54
N ALA A 108 -7.94 -16.13 26.98
CA ALA A 108 -8.25 -17.36 26.26
C ALA A 108 -8.82 -17.10 24.86
N SER A 109 -9.64 -16.04 24.72
CA SER A 109 -10.25 -15.66 23.44
C SER A 109 -9.26 -15.14 22.39
N ALA A 110 -8.07 -14.70 22.83
CA ALA A 110 -7.02 -14.22 21.94
C ALA A 110 -6.19 -15.37 21.32
N LYS A 111 -6.21 -16.59 21.89
CA LYS A 111 -5.40 -17.73 21.43
C LYS A 111 -5.55 -18.04 19.93
N PRO A 112 -6.76 -18.11 19.35
CA PRO A 112 -6.89 -18.35 17.91
C PRO A 112 -6.25 -17.25 17.05
N THR A 113 -6.23 -16.01 17.55
CA THR A 113 -5.59 -14.87 16.85
C THR A 113 -4.08 -14.96 16.91
N VAL A 114 -3.52 -15.41 18.03
CA VAL A 114 -2.09 -15.73 18.17
C VAL A 114 -1.68 -16.77 17.14
N GLU A 115 -2.41 -17.88 17.05
CA GLU A 115 -2.13 -18.95 16.08
C GLU A 115 -2.16 -18.44 14.63
N VAL A 116 -3.15 -17.61 14.28
CA VAL A 116 -3.21 -16.99 12.95
C VAL A 116 -2.00 -16.11 12.68
N PHE A 117 -1.58 -15.29 13.65
CA PHE A 117 -0.41 -14.42 13.51
C PHE A 117 0.87 -15.24 13.29
N GLU A 118 1.13 -16.22 14.16
CA GLU A 118 2.33 -17.06 14.13
C GLU A 118 2.45 -17.86 12.82
N GLN A 119 1.33 -18.32 12.27
CA GLN A 119 1.32 -19.03 11.00
C GLN A 119 1.48 -18.09 9.79
N THR A 120 0.93 -16.88 9.87
CA THR A 120 0.84 -15.99 8.71
C THR A 120 2.05 -15.05 8.57
N GLN A 121 2.65 -14.62 9.68
CA GLN A 121 3.81 -13.72 9.65
C GLN A 121 5.00 -14.29 8.85
N PRO A 122 5.43 -15.55 9.04
CA PRO A 122 6.51 -16.13 8.25
C PRO A 122 6.18 -16.20 6.75
N VAL A 123 4.91 -16.43 6.41
CA VAL A 123 4.44 -16.44 5.01
C VAL A 123 4.57 -15.05 4.41
N VAL A 124 4.06 -14.02 5.08
CA VAL A 124 4.15 -12.62 4.61
C VAL A 124 5.62 -12.22 4.44
N ILE A 125 6.46 -12.43 5.45
CA ILE A 125 7.89 -12.10 5.38
C ILE A 125 8.58 -12.83 4.22
N SER A 126 8.29 -14.13 4.03
CA SER A 126 8.83 -14.92 2.92
C SER A 126 8.48 -14.34 1.55
N ARG A 127 7.20 -13.95 1.35
CA ARG A 127 6.72 -13.37 0.08
C ARG A 127 7.31 -11.99 -0.18
N LEU A 128 7.34 -11.13 0.83
CA LEU A 128 7.97 -9.81 0.73
C LEU A 128 9.47 -9.93 0.43
N THR A 129 10.17 -10.86 1.07
CA THR A 129 11.61 -11.09 0.83
C THR A 129 11.86 -11.55 -0.61
N ARG A 130 11.02 -12.45 -1.14
CA ARG A 130 11.10 -12.88 -2.54
C ARG A 130 10.83 -11.74 -3.52
N ALA A 131 9.83 -10.91 -3.23
CA ALA A 131 9.52 -9.72 -4.02
C ALA A 131 10.69 -8.70 -4.01
N ALA A 132 11.33 -8.47 -2.85
CA ALA A 132 12.51 -7.61 -2.74
C ALA A 132 13.71 -8.17 -3.52
N ALA A 133 13.91 -9.49 -3.51
CA ALA A 133 15.02 -10.13 -4.20
C ALA A 133 14.90 -10.05 -5.73
N THR A 134 13.66 -10.14 -6.25
CA THR A 134 13.38 -10.01 -7.68
C THR A 134 13.47 -8.56 -8.17
N ARG A 135 13.27 -7.58 -7.29
CA ARG A 135 13.26 -6.14 -7.60
C ARG A 135 14.30 -5.39 -6.76
N LYS A 136 15.56 -5.43 -7.21
CA LYS A 136 16.71 -4.92 -6.43
C LYS A 136 16.61 -3.46 -5.99
N ASP A 137 15.89 -2.62 -6.72
CA ASP A 137 15.76 -1.17 -6.44
C ASP A 137 14.42 -0.79 -5.79
N ASP A 138 13.60 -1.77 -5.42
CA ASP A 138 12.31 -1.54 -4.75
C ASP A 138 12.51 -1.33 -3.23
N ASN A 139 12.82 -0.09 -2.85
CA ASN A 139 13.01 0.28 -1.45
C ASN A 139 11.72 0.21 -0.64
N PHE A 140 10.55 0.28 -1.28
CA PHE A 140 9.26 0.19 -0.61
C PHE A 140 9.04 -1.23 -0.08
N ILE A 141 9.22 -2.26 -0.91
CA ILE A 141 9.08 -3.66 -0.45
C ILE A 141 10.12 -4.00 0.62
N LYS A 142 11.37 -3.49 0.53
CA LYS A 142 12.39 -3.69 1.58
C LYS A 142 11.95 -3.11 2.93
N ASP A 143 11.40 -1.90 2.95
CA ASP A 143 10.86 -1.30 4.18
C ASP A 143 9.68 -2.12 4.74
N LEU A 144 8.83 -2.69 3.88
CA LEU A 144 7.76 -3.58 4.34
C LEU A 144 8.28 -4.89 4.96
N VAL A 145 9.37 -5.48 4.43
CA VAL A 145 10.02 -6.65 5.06
C VAL A 145 10.47 -6.30 6.48
N ASP A 146 11.17 -5.18 6.64
CA ASP A 146 11.69 -4.74 7.95
C ASP A 146 10.55 -4.48 8.93
N LYS A 147 9.49 -3.79 8.49
CA LYS A 147 8.31 -3.52 9.32
C LYS A 147 7.62 -4.81 9.74
N ALA A 148 7.37 -5.73 8.81
CA ALA A 148 6.73 -7.01 9.11
C ALA A 148 7.54 -7.85 10.11
N GLY A 149 8.88 -7.83 10.02
CA GLY A 149 9.77 -8.53 10.94
C GLY A 149 9.88 -7.91 12.33
N ARG A 150 9.53 -6.63 12.50
CA ARG A 150 9.53 -5.93 13.80
C ARG A 150 8.26 -6.18 14.61
N ILE A 151 7.17 -6.62 13.98
CA ILE A 151 5.94 -6.95 14.70
C ILE A 151 6.19 -8.22 15.51
N LYS A 152 6.02 -8.16 16.82
CA LYS A 152 6.19 -9.29 17.73
C LYS A 152 5.03 -9.36 18.69
N LEU A 153 4.60 -10.58 19.00
CA LEU A 153 3.72 -10.83 20.14
C LEU A 153 4.59 -10.85 21.38
N LEU A 154 4.25 -9.96 22.31
CA LEU A 154 4.92 -9.84 23.60
C LEU A 154 4.09 -10.59 24.64
N ASP A 155 4.75 -11.30 25.55
CA ASP A 155 4.09 -11.86 26.73
C ASP A 155 3.98 -10.84 27.88
N GLU A 156 3.46 -11.28 29.03
CA GLU A 156 3.30 -10.42 30.20
C GLU A 156 4.65 -9.91 30.72
N GLU A 157 5.66 -10.77 30.73
CA GLU A 157 7.00 -10.46 31.23
C GLU A 157 7.71 -9.47 30.30
N ASP A 158 7.59 -9.65 28.98
CA ASP A 158 8.10 -8.74 27.97
C ASP A 158 7.54 -7.32 28.14
N LEU A 159 6.22 -7.18 28.34
CA LEU A 159 5.59 -5.87 28.57
C LEU A 159 6.08 -5.22 29.87
N LEU A 160 6.13 -5.99 30.95
CA LEU A 160 6.61 -5.49 32.24
C LEU A 160 8.07 -5.05 32.16
N ASN A 161 8.92 -5.81 31.46
CA ASN A 161 10.33 -5.46 31.23
C ASN A 161 10.48 -4.20 30.36
N GLN A 162 9.58 -3.98 29.40
CA GLN A 162 9.56 -2.75 28.61
C GLN A 162 9.15 -1.52 29.43
N TRP A 163 8.22 -1.68 30.38
CA TRP A 163 7.73 -0.58 31.22
C TRP A 163 8.59 -0.33 32.46
N ALA A 164 9.38 -1.32 32.88
CA ALA A 164 10.22 -1.21 34.05
C ALA A 164 11.20 -0.03 33.92
N PRO A 165 11.35 0.80 34.97
CA PRO A 165 12.22 1.97 34.92
C PRO A 165 13.69 1.55 34.74
N ARG A 166 14.38 2.11 33.74
CA ARG A 166 15.80 1.84 33.49
C ARG A 166 16.68 2.84 34.24
N GLY A 167 17.80 2.38 34.77
CA GLY A 167 18.79 3.23 35.44
C GLY A 167 19.14 2.81 36.86
N GLN A 168 20.06 3.55 37.48
CA GLN A 168 20.51 3.31 38.85
C GLN A 168 19.42 3.71 39.85
N VAL A 169 19.15 2.83 40.81
CA VAL A 169 18.25 3.10 41.93
C VAL A 169 19.06 3.69 43.08
N MET A 170 18.67 4.87 43.56
CA MET A 170 19.25 5.48 44.76
C MET A 170 18.23 5.40 45.89
N THR A 171 18.47 4.53 46.87
CA THR A 171 17.60 4.38 48.04
C THR A 171 18.42 4.08 49.29
N ARG A 172 17.96 4.57 50.44
CA ARG A 172 18.46 4.22 51.78
C ARG A 172 17.62 3.13 52.43
N ASP A 173 16.49 2.77 51.80
CA ASP A 173 15.64 1.68 52.23
C ASP A 173 16.21 0.32 51.79
N MET A 174 17.08 -0.23 52.64
CA MET A 174 17.73 -1.52 52.37
C MET A 174 16.75 -2.69 52.29
N ALA A 175 15.58 -2.60 52.92
CA ALA A 175 14.56 -3.66 52.85
C ALA A 175 13.96 -3.71 51.44
N ALA A 176 13.60 -2.55 50.88
CA ALA A 176 13.14 -2.46 49.50
C ALA A 176 14.25 -2.86 48.51
N LEU A 177 15.48 -2.38 48.72
CA LEU A 177 16.61 -2.68 47.84
C LEU A 177 16.93 -4.18 47.78
N ASN A 178 17.00 -4.85 48.93
CA ASN A 178 17.32 -6.28 49.01
C ASN A 178 16.23 -7.16 48.40
N ALA A 179 14.97 -6.73 48.44
CA ALA A 179 13.86 -7.43 47.81
C ALA A 179 13.89 -7.34 46.27
N GLY A 180 14.74 -6.48 45.70
CA GLY A 180 14.94 -6.37 44.26
C GLY A 180 13.80 -5.66 43.53
N ARG A 181 13.85 -5.67 42.19
CA ARG A 181 12.83 -5.04 41.35
C ARG A 181 11.66 -6.00 41.15
N ARG A 182 10.44 -5.47 41.27
CA ARG A 182 9.20 -6.19 40.95
C ARG A 182 8.14 -5.22 40.41
N PRO A 183 7.23 -5.70 39.54
CA PRO A 183 6.18 -4.87 38.99
C PRO A 183 5.16 -4.47 40.07
N PRO A 184 4.69 -3.21 40.08
CA PRO A 184 3.54 -2.81 40.87
C PRO A 184 2.28 -3.62 40.46
N PRO A 185 1.38 -3.97 41.39
CA PRO A 185 0.18 -4.75 41.08
C PRO A 185 -0.67 -4.19 39.92
N HIS A 186 -0.86 -2.87 39.85
CA HIS A 186 -1.60 -2.24 38.74
C HIS A 186 -0.90 -2.41 37.39
N ALA A 187 0.44 -2.44 37.35
CA ALA A 187 1.21 -2.68 36.14
C ALA A 187 1.10 -4.14 35.69
N SER A 188 1.08 -5.11 36.62
CA SER A 188 0.82 -6.53 36.30
C SER A 188 -0.56 -6.73 35.69
N VAL A 189 -1.61 -6.08 36.24
CA VAL A 189 -2.96 -6.12 35.61
C VAL A 189 -2.94 -5.46 34.23
N ALA A 190 -2.25 -4.32 34.08
CA ALA A 190 -2.10 -3.66 32.78
C ALA A 190 -1.42 -4.54 31.73
N ALA A 191 -0.39 -5.29 32.11
CA ALA A 191 0.31 -6.20 31.22
C ALA A 191 -0.61 -7.33 30.74
N LYS A 192 -1.40 -7.93 31.64
CA LYS A 192 -2.42 -8.94 31.28
C LYS A 192 -3.44 -8.42 30.27
N VAL A 193 -3.95 -7.20 30.50
CA VAL A 193 -4.88 -6.55 29.56
C VAL A 193 -4.20 -6.25 28.22
N GLY A 194 -2.94 -5.81 28.25
CA GLY A 194 -2.13 -5.56 27.06
C GLY A 194 -1.95 -6.81 26.21
N VAL A 195 -1.51 -7.92 26.81
CA VAL A 195 -1.31 -9.21 26.11
C VAL A 195 -2.61 -9.72 25.48
N ALA A 196 -3.77 -9.43 26.07
CA ALA A 196 -5.05 -9.81 25.49
C ALA A 196 -5.38 -9.02 24.20
N GLU A 197 -4.92 -7.78 24.07
CA GLU A 197 -5.19 -6.92 22.90
C GLU A 197 -4.12 -7.05 21.80
N LEU A 198 -2.86 -7.28 22.18
CA LEU A 198 -1.70 -7.30 21.29
C LEU A 198 -1.86 -8.19 20.04
N PRO A 199 -2.37 -9.43 20.12
CA PRO A 199 -2.54 -10.28 18.94
C PRO A 199 -3.42 -9.65 17.86
N TYR A 200 -4.49 -8.98 18.27
CA TYR A 200 -5.39 -8.33 17.34
C TYR A 200 -4.73 -7.12 16.66
N LEU A 201 -3.97 -6.32 17.42
CA LEU A 201 -3.22 -5.18 16.89
C LEU A 201 -2.12 -5.64 15.93
N ALA A 202 -1.39 -6.70 16.28
CA ALA A 202 -0.35 -7.30 15.45
C ALA A 202 -0.91 -7.83 14.13
N CYS A 203 -2.05 -8.55 14.17
CA CYS A 203 -2.76 -9.00 12.97
C CYS A 203 -3.22 -7.83 12.11
N LYS A 204 -3.79 -6.79 12.70
CA LYS A 204 -4.24 -5.59 11.98
C LYS A 204 -3.09 -4.91 11.22
N GLU A 205 -1.96 -4.70 11.90
CA GLU A 205 -0.81 -4.03 11.29
C GLU A 205 -0.15 -4.92 10.22
N LEU A 206 0.07 -6.20 10.49
CA LEU A 206 0.64 -7.12 9.51
C LEU A 206 -0.27 -7.27 8.26
N GLY A 207 -1.59 -7.34 8.47
CA GLY A 207 -2.57 -7.42 7.37
C GLY A 207 -2.55 -6.18 6.48
N LYS A 208 -2.38 -4.99 7.08
CA LYS A 208 -2.19 -3.74 6.34
C LYS A 208 -0.91 -3.76 5.50
N LEU A 209 0.22 -4.21 6.06
CA LEU A 209 1.48 -4.32 5.31
C LEU A 209 1.36 -5.32 4.14
N ALA A 210 0.69 -6.46 4.36
CA ALA A 210 0.45 -7.45 3.33
C ALA A 210 -0.43 -6.91 2.18
N ALA A 211 -1.51 -6.19 2.50
CA ALA A 211 -2.36 -5.55 1.51
C ALA A 211 -1.61 -4.48 0.70
N GLN A 212 -0.85 -3.62 1.38
CA GLN A 212 -0.02 -2.59 0.72
C GLN A 212 1.00 -3.19 -0.25
N ALA A 213 1.63 -4.30 0.12
CA ALA A 213 2.54 -5.00 -0.76
C ALA A 213 1.81 -5.62 -1.97
N ALA A 214 0.66 -6.25 -1.75
CA ALA A 214 -0.13 -6.83 -2.83
C ALA A 214 -0.58 -5.79 -3.86
N ASP A 215 -1.04 -4.61 -3.39
CA ASP A 215 -1.45 -3.51 -4.27
C ASP A 215 -0.28 -2.98 -5.10
N HIS A 216 0.87 -2.74 -4.45
CA HIS A 216 2.09 -2.26 -5.12
C HIS A 216 2.57 -3.25 -6.19
N LEU A 217 2.66 -4.55 -5.84
CA LEU A 217 3.09 -5.59 -6.77
C LEU A 217 2.09 -5.78 -7.92
N SER A 218 0.80 -5.64 -7.66
CA SER A 218 -0.24 -5.69 -8.70
C SER A 218 -0.14 -4.51 -9.66
N TYR A 219 0.13 -3.32 -9.14
CA TYR A 219 0.30 -2.11 -9.94
C TYR A 219 1.54 -2.20 -10.83
N GLU A 220 2.68 -2.62 -10.27
CA GLU A 220 3.92 -2.80 -11.02
C GLU A 220 3.80 -3.93 -12.06
N ALA A 221 3.15 -5.05 -11.74
CA ALA A 221 2.89 -6.11 -12.72
C ALA A 221 2.02 -5.62 -13.89
N LYS A 222 1.02 -4.76 -13.62
CA LYS A 222 0.21 -4.13 -14.68
C LYS A 222 1.06 -3.18 -15.54
N ARG A 223 1.96 -2.41 -14.93
CA ARG A 223 2.89 -1.53 -15.68
C ARG A 223 3.86 -2.32 -16.54
N GLU A 224 4.47 -3.38 -16.00
CA GLU A 224 5.35 -4.28 -16.74
C GLU A 224 4.61 -4.94 -17.91
N HIS A 225 3.37 -5.42 -17.68
CA HIS A 225 2.55 -6.00 -18.75
C HIS A 225 2.15 -4.99 -19.83
N SER A 226 1.84 -3.75 -19.45
CA SER A 226 1.56 -2.67 -20.42
C SER A 226 2.80 -2.28 -21.20
N ALA A 227 3.96 -2.17 -20.55
CA ALA A 227 5.23 -1.86 -21.20
C ALA A 227 5.69 -2.98 -22.15
N ALA A 228 5.53 -4.25 -21.76
CA ALA A 228 5.86 -5.41 -22.60
C ALA A 228 4.90 -5.58 -23.80
N ARG A 229 3.72 -4.95 -23.75
CA ARG A 229 2.69 -5.04 -24.80
C ARG A 229 2.86 -4.02 -25.92
N ILE A 230 3.78 -3.08 -25.81
CA ILE A 230 4.03 -2.03 -26.78
C ILE A 230 5.22 -2.48 -27.63
N GLY A 231 5.00 -2.67 -28.93
CA GLY A 231 6.06 -3.05 -29.85
C GLY A 231 6.97 -1.86 -30.22
N SER A 232 7.79 -2.00 -31.27
CA SER A 232 8.78 -0.98 -31.66
C SER A 232 8.46 -0.25 -32.96
N ARG A 233 7.36 -0.61 -33.64
CA ARG A 233 7.08 -0.15 -35.02
C ARG A 233 6.01 0.95 -35.06
N ILE A 234 6.10 1.85 -36.01
CA ILE A 234 5.05 2.84 -36.28
C ILE A 234 4.04 2.22 -37.24
N PHE A 235 2.82 1.98 -36.78
CA PHE A 235 1.73 1.57 -37.67
C PHE A 235 1.18 2.78 -38.43
N ILE A 236 0.97 2.63 -39.74
CA ILE A 236 0.34 3.64 -40.58
C ILE A 236 -0.94 3.03 -41.18
N GLY A 237 -2.09 3.41 -40.62
CA GLY A 237 -3.41 3.07 -41.16
C GLY A 237 -3.84 4.15 -42.15
N HIS A 238 -4.37 3.78 -43.30
CA HIS A 238 -4.66 4.74 -44.37
C HIS A 238 -5.74 4.26 -45.34
N GLY A 239 -6.38 5.21 -46.03
CA GLY A 239 -7.31 4.96 -47.14
C GLY A 239 -6.60 4.71 -48.48
N GLN A 240 -7.22 5.08 -49.59
CA GLN A 240 -6.62 5.00 -50.93
C GLN A 240 -5.70 6.18 -51.27
N SER A 241 -5.78 7.28 -50.53
CA SER A 241 -5.00 8.48 -50.74
C SER A 241 -3.50 8.20 -50.68
N PRO A 242 -2.68 8.69 -51.62
CA PRO A 242 -1.24 8.45 -51.60
C PRO A 242 -0.50 9.22 -50.49
N LEU A 243 -1.15 10.11 -49.74
CA LEU A 243 -0.52 10.97 -48.73
C LEU A 243 0.21 10.19 -47.64
N TRP A 244 -0.25 8.98 -47.29
CA TRP A 244 0.42 8.13 -46.32
C TRP A 244 1.87 7.78 -46.74
N LYS A 245 2.18 7.79 -48.04
CA LYS A 245 3.55 7.53 -48.53
C LYS A 245 4.52 8.62 -48.09
N ASN A 246 4.06 9.88 -48.06
CA ASN A 246 4.86 11.00 -47.56
C ASN A 246 5.15 10.84 -46.06
N LEU A 247 4.14 10.41 -45.29
CA LEU A 247 4.30 10.10 -43.86
C LEU A 247 5.29 8.93 -43.65
N LYS A 248 5.15 7.88 -44.45
CA LYS A 248 6.04 6.71 -44.45
C LYS A 248 7.49 7.11 -44.78
N ASP A 249 7.72 7.94 -45.80
CA ASP A 249 9.04 8.44 -46.16
C ASP A 249 9.63 9.31 -45.04
N PHE A 250 8.81 10.16 -44.40
CA PHE A 250 9.24 10.93 -43.23
C PHE A 250 9.67 10.02 -42.06
N VAL A 251 8.85 9.02 -41.72
CA VAL A 251 9.13 8.06 -40.65
C VAL A 251 10.39 7.23 -40.95
N GLN A 252 10.52 6.71 -42.17
CA GLN A 252 11.61 5.84 -42.56
C GLN A 252 12.92 6.58 -42.81
N ASP A 253 12.89 7.66 -43.59
CA ASP A 253 14.10 8.26 -44.13
C ASP A 253 14.63 9.39 -43.24
N ARG A 254 13.71 10.19 -42.66
CA ARG A 254 14.08 11.30 -41.77
C ARG A 254 14.22 10.86 -40.32
N LEU A 255 13.30 10.03 -39.81
CA LEU A 255 13.33 9.57 -38.42
C LEU A 255 14.03 8.22 -38.22
N ARG A 256 14.29 7.45 -39.29
CA ARG A 256 14.93 6.13 -39.23
C ARG A 256 14.20 5.12 -38.34
N LEU A 257 12.88 5.25 -38.23
CA LEU A 257 12.05 4.36 -37.40
C LEU A 257 11.43 3.24 -38.25
N PRO A 258 11.28 2.02 -37.70
CA PRO A 258 10.60 0.94 -38.37
C PRO A 258 9.09 1.20 -38.44
N TRP A 259 8.44 0.81 -39.53
CA TRP A 259 7.03 1.09 -39.77
C TRP A 259 6.31 -0.09 -40.44
N ASP A 260 5.00 -0.20 -40.20
CA ASP A 260 4.12 -1.17 -40.86
C ASP A 260 2.91 -0.50 -41.51
N GLU A 261 2.47 -1.04 -42.64
CA GLU A 261 1.18 -0.75 -43.27
C GLU A 261 0.42 -2.04 -43.55
N PHE A 262 -0.91 -1.94 -43.61
CA PHE A 262 -1.79 -3.06 -43.89
C PHE A 262 -1.66 -3.60 -45.34
N ASN A 263 -1.31 -2.77 -46.33
CA ASN A 263 -1.35 -3.15 -47.76
C ASN A 263 -0.07 -3.80 -48.33
N ARG A 264 0.97 -4.04 -47.52
CA ARG A 264 2.15 -4.83 -47.98
C ARG A 264 1.71 -6.22 -48.44
N VAL A 265 2.34 -6.80 -49.48
CA VAL A 265 1.89 -8.06 -50.12
C VAL A 265 1.61 -9.16 -49.09
N PRO A 266 0.39 -9.75 -49.03
CA PRO A 266 0.07 -10.83 -48.11
C PRO A 266 0.97 -12.04 -48.35
N VAL A 267 1.51 -12.63 -47.27
CA VAL A 267 2.15 -13.94 -47.34
C VAL A 267 1.04 -14.99 -47.46
N ALA A 268 1.19 -15.92 -48.41
CA ALA A 268 0.19 -16.96 -48.65
C ALA A 268 -0.10 -17.76 -47.36
N GLY A 269 -1.37 -17.86 -46.96
CA GLY A 269 -1.82 -18.62 -45.80
C GLY A 269 -2.11 -17.81 -44.52
N VAL A 270 -1.82 -16.51 -44.48
CA VAL A 270 -2.15 -15.64 -43.33
C VAL A 270 -3.47 -14.91 -43.59
N THR A 271 -4.42 -14.98 -42.66
CA THR A 271 -5.68 -14.24 -42.76
C THR A 271 -5.44 -12.75 -42.48
N ASN A 272 -6.26 -11.88 -43.09
CA ASN A 272 -6.18 -10.44 -42.86
C ASN A 272 -6.31 -10.06 -41.37
N ILE A 273 -7.09 -10.84 -40.62
CA ILE A 273 -7.29 -10.64 -39.17
C ILE A 273 -6.01 -11.00 -38.39
N ALA A 274 -5.38 -12.14 -38.70
CA ALA A 274 -4.17 -12.56 -38.01
C ALA A 274 -3.02 -11.56 -38.23
N ARG A 275 -2.91 -11.03 -39.45
CA ARG A 275 -1.91 -10.02 -39.78
C ARG A 275 -2.14 -8.69 -39.06
N LEU A 276 -3.39 -8.24 -38.99
CA LEU A 276 -3.73 -7.02 -38.27
C LEU A 276 -3.41 -7.15 -36.77
N ALA A 277 -3.69 -8.31 -36.17
CA ALA A 277 -3.34 -8.59 -34.78
C ALA A 277 -1.82 -8.54 -34.55
N GLU A 278 -1.01 -9.12 -35.45
CA GLU A 278 0.45 -9.06 -35.38
C GLU A 278 0.97 -7.61 -35.47
N MET A 279 0.41 -6.80 -36.37
CA MET A 279 0.78 -5.38 -36.49
C MET A 279 0.41 -4.59 -35.23
N MET A 280 -0.74 -4.89 -34.63
CA MET A 280 -1.17 -4.29 -33.35
C MET A 280 -0.23 -4.64 -32.20
N ASP A 281 0.28 -5.88 -32.16
CA ASP A 281 1.23 -6.32 -31.14
C ASP A 281 2.62 -5.72 -31.32
N ASN A 282 3.03 -5.47 -32.57
CA ASN A 282 4.34 -4.90 -32.90
C ASN A 282 4.37 -3.36 -32.93
N ALA A 283 3.22 -2.69 -32.82
CA ALA A 283 3.14 -1.24 -32.87
C ALA A 283 3.54 -0.58 -31.54
N ALA A 284 4.43 0.41 -31.62
CA ALA A 284 4.73 1.35 -30.54
C ALA A 284 3.70 2.48 -30.47
N ILE A 285 3.25 2.91 -31.64
CA ILE A 285 2.33 4.01 -31.90
C ILE A 285 1.68 3.79 -33.27
N ALA A 286 0.47 4.32 -33.46
CA ALA A 286 -0.28 4.24 -34.70
C ALA A 286 -0.67 5.63 -35.19
N PHE A 287 -0.40 5.92 -36.46
CA PHE A 287 -0.86 7.10 -37.18
C PHE A 287 -1.93 6.71 -38.20
N LEU A 288 -3.14 7.26 -38.03
CA LEU A 288 -4.32 6.88 -38.79
C LEU A 288 -4.66 8.04 -39.75
N VAL A 289 -4.27 7.91 -41.01
CA VAL A 289 -4.45 8.93 -42.05
C VAL A 289 -5.87 8.88 -42.59
N MET A 290 -6.64 9.93 -42.28
CA MET A 290 -8.03 10.09 -42.68
C MET A 290 -8.17 11.23 -43.69
N THR A 291 -8.47 10.88 -44.93
CA THR A 291 -8.69 11.80 -46.07
C THR A 291 -10.12 11.73 -46.56
N GLY A 292 -10.62 12.79 -47.19
CA GLY A 292 -12.00 12.86 -47.69
C GLY A 292 -12.19 12.05 -48.98
N GLU A 293 -12.30 10.72 -48.87
CA GLU A 293 -12.32 9.80 -50.01
C GLU A 293 -13.73 9.36 -50.42
N ASP A 294 -14.63 9.17 -49.46
CA ASP A 294 -15.98 8.67 -49.71
C ASP A 294 -16.99 9.82 -49.70
N GLU A 295 -17.48 10.22 -50.87
CA GLU A 295 -18.55 11.22 -51.00
C GLU A 295 -19.90 10.59 -50.64
N GLN A 296 -20.56 11.18 -49.66
CA GLN A 296 -21.87 10.76 -49.17
C GLN A 296 -22.99 11.37 -50.04
N SER A 297 -24.20 10.82 -49.94
CA SER A 297 -25.37 11.31 -50.66
C SER A 297 -25.76 12.76 -50.30
N ASP A 298 -25.26 13.29 -49.19
CA ASP A 298 -25.44 14.67 -48.72
C ASP A 298 -24.28 15.62 -49.13
N GLY A 299 -23.31 15.14 -49.91
CA GLY A 299 -22.13 15.89 -50.35
C GLY A 299 -21.00 15.96 -49.31
N ALA A 300 -21.15 15.32 -48.15
CA ALA A 300 -20.09 15.23 -47.15
C ALA A 300 -18.99 14.25 -47.59
N LEU A 301 -17.72 14.62 -47.42
CA LEU A 301 -16.59 13.74 -47.67
C LEU A 301 -16.22 13.00 -46.39
N ARG A 302 -16.26 11.67 -46.36
CA ARG A 302 -15.89 10.87 -45.19
C ARG A 302 -14.59 10.11 -45.42
N ALA A 303 -13.91 9.81 -44.32
CA ALA A 303 -12.81 8.87 -44.35
C ALA A 303 -13.35 7.45 -44.61
N ARG A 304 -12.51 6.63 -45.22
CA ARG A 304 -12.84 5.25 -45.53
C ARG A 304 -13.15 4.45 -44.26
N GLU A 305 -14.22 3.65 -44.29
CA GLU A 305 -14.68 2.88 -43.12
C GLU A 305 -13.61 1.97 -42.51
N ASN A 306 -12.73 1.39 -43.34
CA ASN A 306 -11.63 0.55 -42.86
C ASN A 306 -10.68 1.30 -41.92
N VAL A 307 -10.38 2.56 -42.21
CA VAL A 307 -9.48 3.38 -41.39
C VAL A 307 -10.14 3.72 -40.05
N VAL A 308 -11.47 3.93 -40.05
CA VAL A 308 -12.24 4.14 -38.83
C VAL A 308 -12.21 2.89 -37.95
N HIS A 309 -12.36 1.71 -38.55
CA HIS A 309 -12.29 0.44 -37.83
C HIS A 309 -10.89 0.19 -37.26
N GLU A 310 -9.82 0.40 -38.04
CA GLU A 310 -8.43 0.31 -37.57
C GLU A 310 -8.15 1.30 -36.43
N ALA A 311 -8.66 2.53 -36.52
CA ALA A 311 -8.50 3.52 -35.45
C ALA A 311 -9.07 3.00 -34.13
N GLY A 312 -10.27 2.41 -34.15
CA GLY A 312 -10.89 1.80 -32.97
C GLY A 312 -10.06 0.65 -32.39
N LEU A 313 -9.52 -0.23 -33.25
CA LEU A 313 -8.70 -1.37 -32.82
C LEU A 313 -7.38 -0.93 -32.17
N PHE A 314 -6.66 0.01 -32.80
CA PHE A 314 -5.41 0.53 -32.25
C PHE A 314 -5.62 1.37 -30.99
N GLN A 315 -6.73 2.11 -30.88
CA GLN A 315 -7.10 2.78 -29.63
C GLN A 315 -7.34 1.79 -28.50
N GLY A 316 -8.03 0.67 -28.76
CA GLY A 316 -8.23 -0.38 -27.76
C GLY A 316 -6.92 -1.05 -27.31
N ARG A 317 -5.89 -1.08 -28.18
CA ARG A 317 -4.61 -1.76 -27.91
C ARG A 317 -3.52 -0.86 -27.34
N LEU A 318 -3.39 0.37 -27.84
CA LEU A 318 -2.31 1.31 -27.52
C LEU A 318 -2.77 2.49 -26.64
N GLY A 319 -4.09 2.73 -26.53
CA GLY A 319 -4.65 3.90 -25.85
C GLY A 319 -4.62 5.16 -26.71
N PHE A 320 -5.34 6.19 -26.24
CA PHE A 320 -5.55 7.44 -26.99
C PHE A 320 -4.30 8.29 -27.20
N GLU A 321 -3.31 8.15 -26.32
CA GLU A 321 -2.05 8.91 -26.43
C GLU A 321 -1.14 8.38 -27.55
N ARG A 322 -1.36 7.14 -28.00
CA ARG A 322 -0.52 6.43 -28.98
C ARG A 322 -1.25 5.98 -30.23
N ALA A 323 -2.55 6.22 -30.34
CA ALA A 323 -3.32 6.02 -31.57
C ALA A 323 -3.85 7.37 -32.06
N ILE A 324 -3.05 8.03 -32.92
CA ILE A 324 -3.25 9.42 -33.32
C ILE A 324 -3.95 9.49 -34.69
N ILE A 325 -5.04 10.26 -34.74
CA ILE A 325 -5.77 10.51 -35.98
C ILE A 325 -5.15 11.70 -36.71
N LEU A 326 -4.77 11.51 -37.96
CA LEU A 326 -4.31 12.56 -38.86
C LEU A 326 -5.46 12.88 -39.81
N LEU A 327 -6.17 13.98 -39.57
CA LEU A 327 -7.38 14.33 -40.33
C LEU A 327 -7.09 15.42 -41.37
N GLU A 328 -7.42 15.14 -42.62
CA GLU A 328 -7.40 16.12 -43.70
C GLU A 328 -8.53 17.15 -43.54
N GLU A 329 -8.21 18.43 -43.73
CA GLU A 329 -9.22 19.49 -43.78
C GLU A 329 -10.25 19.25 -44.90
N GLY A 330 -11.54 19.33 -44.54
CA GLY A 330 -12.65 19.03 -45.44
C GLY A 330 -13.10 17.57 -45.39
N CYS A 331 -12.43 16.70 -44.63
CA CYS A 331 -12.94 15.39 -44.26
C CYS A 331 -13.84 15.49 -43.02
N THR A 332 -15.00 14.86 -43.07
CA THR A 332 -16.02 14.90 -42.02
C THR A 332 -15.59 14.04 -40.84
N GLU A 333 -15.74 14.58 -39.64
CA GLU A 333 -15.51 13.85 -38.39
C GLU A 333 -16.59 12.80 -38.16
N PHE A 334 -16.22 11.69 -37.52
CA PHE A 334 -17.19 10.73 -37.02
C PHE A 334 -17.63 11.14 -35.61
N SER A 335 -18.91 10.91 -35.30
CA SER A 335 -19.60 11.39 -34.09
C SER A 335 -18.95 10.98 -32.75
N ASN A 336 -17.98 10.05 -32.77
CA ASN A 336 -17.30 9.53 -31.58
C ASN A 336 -15.88 10.09 -31.37
N ILE A 337 -15.46 11.17 -32.04
CA ILE A 337 -14.10 11.75 -31.93
C ILE A 337 -13.87 12.61 -30.67
N ASN A 338 -14.91 12.89 -29.88
CA ASN A 338 -14.81 13.76 -28.70
C ASN A 338 -13.94 13.09 -27.60
N GLY A 339 -12.67 13.50 -27.53
CA GLY A 339 -11.66 12.98 -26.59
C GLY A 339 -10.40 12.39 -27.23
N LEU A 340 -10.30 12.41 -28.57
CA LEU A 340 -9.17 11.82 -29.30
C LEU A 340 -7.99 12.80 -29.51
N GLY A 341 -6.77 12.27 -29.49
CA GLY A 341 -5.59 12.95 -30.03
C GLY A 341 -5.72 13.06 -31.55
N GLN A 342 -6.04 14.26 -32.04
CA GLN A 342 -6.23 14.55 -33.46
C GLN A 342 -5.24 15.63 -33.89
N ILE A 343 -4.61 15.42 -35.03
CA ILE A 343 -3.77 16.41 -35.70
C ILE A 343 -4.39 16.67 -37.07
N ARG A 344 -4.69 17.93 -37.38
CA ARG A 344 -5.30 18.33 -38.66
C ARG A 344 -4.22 18.79 -39.63
N PHE A 345 -4.38 18.46 -40.90
CA PHE A 345 -3.49 18.94 -41.97
C PHE A 345 -4.28 19.49 -43.16
N PRO A 346 -3.75 20.49 -43.88
CA PRO A 346 -4.41 21.05 -45.06
C PRO A 346 -4.59 20.02 -46.17
N LYS A 347 -5.67 20.17 -46.96
CA LYS A 347 -6.00 19.26 -48.06
C LYS A 347 -4.81 19.01 -48.99
N GLY A 348 -4.45 17.74 -49.17
CA GLY A 348 -3.32 17.32 -50.01
C GLY A 348 -1.92 17.59 -49.44
N ASN A 349 -1.78 18.12 -48.21
CA ASN A 349 -0.47 18.52 -47.66
C ASN A 349 -0.23 18.04 -46.22
N ILE A 350 -0.09 16.72 -46.05
CA ILE A 350 0.25 16.07 -44.77
C ILE A 350 1.64 16.46 -44.23
N GLY A 351 2.52 17.01 -45.05
CA GLY A 351 3.88 17.39 -44.61
C GLY A 351 3.92 18.51 -43.57
N THR A 352 2.85 19.32 -43.51
CA THR A 352 2.70 20.45 -42.58
C THR A 352 2.75 20.04 -41.11
N ILE A 353 2.38 18.79 -40.80
CA ILE A 353 2.25 18.29 -39.43
C ILE A 353 3.45 17.47 -38.96
N PHE A 354 4.48 17.26 -39.79
CA PHE A 354 5.60 16.36 -39.46
C PHE A 354 6.39 16.77 -38.21
N GLU A 355 6.56 18.06 -37.93
CA GLU A 355 7.20 18.51 -36.69
C GLU A 355 6.34 18.22 -35.46
N GLU A 356 5.02 18.27 -35.59
CA GLU A 356 4.10 17.90 -34.52
C GLU A 356 4.14 16.39 -34.26
N LEU A 357 4.16 15.56 -35.33
CA LEU A 357 4.34 14.11 -35.20
C LEU A 357 5.66 13.75 -34.53
N ARG A 358 6.75 14.45 -34.88
CA ARG A 358 8.04 14.27 -34.23
C ARG A 358 7.95 14.54 -32.71
N ARG A 359 7.32 15.63 -32.31
CA ARG A 359 7.12 15.97 -30.89
C ARG A 359 6.28 14.93 -30.16
N VAL A 360 5.28 14.35 -30.82
CA VAL A 360 4.50 13.24 -30.25
C VAL A 360 5.40 12.02 -30.03
N LEU A 361 6.26 11.67 -31.00
CA LEU A 361 7.19 10.55 -30.86
C LEU A 361 8.22 10.78 -29.74
N GLU A 362 8.71 12.02 -29.58
CA GLU A 362 9.60 12.41 -28.48
C GLU A 362 8.89 12.36 -27.13
N ARG A 363 7.65 12.85 -27.04
CA ARG A 363 6.80 12.79 -25.84
C ARG A 363 6.58 11.35 -25.37
N GLU A 364 6.33 10.44 -26.32
CA GLU A 364 6.08 9.02 -26.04
C GLU A 364 7.36 8.20 -25.81
N GLY A 365 8.54 8.82 -25.90
CA GLY A 365 9.84 8.17 -25.72
C GLY A 365 10.22 7.21 -26.86
N ILE A 366 9.59 7.34 -28.03
CA ILE A 366 9.86 6.54 -29.22
C ILE A 366 11.04 7.11 -30.02
N LEU A 367 11.22 8.43 -29.96
CA LEU A 367 12.34 9.14 -30.56
C LEU A 367 13.13 9.88 -29.46
N GLU A 368 14.45 9.79 -29.47
CA GLU A 368 15.28 10.58 -28.55
C GLU A 368 15.22 12.06 -28.90
N ALA A 369 14.96 12.91 -27.91
CA ALA A 369 15.00 14.35 -28.08
C ALA A 369 16.43 14.80 -28.41
N PRO A 370 16.62 15.76 -29.34
CA PRO A 370 17.95 16.26 -29.66
C PRO A 370 18.60 16.85 -28.40
N ALA A 371 19.86 16.49 -28.15
CA ALA A 371 20.62 17.01 -27.01
C ALA A 371 20.59 18.55 -27.02
N PRO A 372 20.39 19.21 -25.86
CA PRO A 372 20.40 20.66 -25.81
C PRO A 372 21.73 21.17 -26.34
N VAL A 373 21.67 22.03 -27.37
CA VAL A 373 22.83 22.73 -27.91
C VAL A 373 23.39 23.58 -26.78
N LYS A 374 24.61 23.26 -26.32
CA LYS A 374 25.32 23.99 -25.28
C LYS A 374 25.72 25.39 -25.74
#